data_AF-A0AAW0SZ71-F1
#
_entry.id   AF-A0AAW0SZ71-F1
#
_cell.length_a   1.000
_cell.length_b   1.000
_cell.length_c   1.000
_cell.angle_alpha   90.00
_cell.angle_beta   90.00
_cell.angle_gamma   90.00
#
_symmetry.space_group_name_H-M   'P 1'
#
loop_
_entity.id
_entity.type
_entity.pdbx_description
1 polymer ?
#
loop_
_entity_poly.entity_id
_entity_poly.type
_entity_poly.pdbx_seq_one_letter_code
_entity_poly.pdbx_strand_id
1 'polypeptide(L)'
;MLGGRRLAASCSRWAASGTATGPFQRCGWQSMHTSNILLQRQVSKPSTSSVKVWFIPNPFKWLHNRMEIAVLQKEWDPSFNLEAFKFGATQAICTVTDLMSQREWGELRGLLTQKAIDKLRATKWTFDQTHNLTLSPENVQAIVIKDVKLQSIVDQKYCDIDVLLIGAREPYSVDKHSLVLLEYFARFHRNYSEGRLPEWTITVFKLQSFQAAPQRTRT
;
A
#
# COMPACT_ATOMS: atom_id res chain seq x y z
N MET A 1 58.98 20.52 -21.05
CA MET A 1 58.82 21.89 -20.51
C MET A 1 57.34 22.05 -20.16
N LEU A 2 57.02 22.00 -18.85
CA LEU A 2 56.44 23.11 -18.05
C LEU A 2 55.10 23.61 -18.61
N GLY A 3 53.94 23.64 -17.96
CA GLY A 3 53.44 23.42 -16.60
C GLY A 3 51.92 23.76 -16.70
N GLY A 4 50.99 23.05 -16.06
CA GLY A 4 50.67 23.19 -14.64
C GLY A 4 49.88 24.49 -14.34
N ARG A 5 48.57 24.38 -14.07
CA ARG A 5 47.87 25.11 -12.98
C ARG A 5 46.42 24.66 -12.79
N ARG A 6 46.18 24.09 -11.61
CA ARG A 6 44.90 23.98 -10.89
C ARG A 6 44.60 25.34 -10.24
N LEU A 7 43.32 25.64 -10.01
CA LEU A 7 42.90 26.49 -8.89
C LEU A 7 41.68 25.86 -8.21
N ALA A 8 41.93 25.33 -7.02
CA ALA A 8 40.95 25.13 -5.97
C ALA A 8 40.90 26.41 -5.14
N ALA A 9 39.70 26.80 -4.69
CA ALA A 9 39.54 27.83 -3.67
C ALA A 9 38.95 27.19 -2.42
N SER A 10 39.70 27.35 -1.33
CA SER A 10 39.45 27.00 0.06
C SER A 10 39.29 28.30 0.85
N CYS A 11 38.43 28.31 1.88
CA CYS A 11 38.63 28.90 3.22
C CYS A 11 37.26 29.20 3.88
N SER A 12 36.90 28.55 4.99
CA SER A 12 37.22 28.88 6.41
C SER A 12 36.19 29.83 7.02
N ARG A 13 35.26 29.34 7.85
CA ARG A 13 35.36 29.20 9.33
C ARG A 13 35.76 30.49 10.03
N TRP A 14 34.80 31.12 10.71
CA TRP A 14 35.04 31.99 11.86
C TRP A 14 34.06 31.63 12.98
N ALA A 15 34.63 31.28 14.13
CA ALA A 15 33.99 31.27 15.43
C ALA A 15 34.71 32.33 16.26
N ALA A 16 33.98 33.19 16.97
CA ALA A 16 34.51 34.00 18.05
C ALA A 16 33.40 34.36 19.03
N SER A 17 33.61 33.91 20.27
CA SER A 17 32.94 34.28 21.50
C SER A 17 33.40 35.65 22.01
N GLY A 18 32.49 36.41 22.65
CA GLY A 18 32.82 37.64 23.38
C GLY A 18 31.66 38.14 24.23
N THR A 19 31.84 38.09 25.55
CA THR A 19 30.99 38.57 26.65
C THR A 19 31.19 40.08 26.91
N ALA A 20 30.12 40.83 27.24
CA ALA A 20 30.04 41.76 28.40
C ALA A 20 28.79 42.69 28.39
N THR A 21 27.98 42.55 29.44
CA THR A 21 27.33 43.58 30.30
C THR A 21 26.59 44.80 29.73
N GLY A 22 25.31 44.93 30.10
CA GLY A 22 24.57 46.20 30.20
C GLY A 22 23.05 45.99 30.38
N PRO A 23 22.39 46.53 31.43
CA PRO A 23 21.04 46.13 31.81
C PRO A 23 19.97 47.04 31.20
N PHE A 24 18.92 46.47 30.61
CA PHE A 24 17.75 47.26 30.22
C PHE A 24 16.45 46.47 30.35
N GLN A 25 15.66 46.95 31.32
CA GLN A 25 14.20 47.00 31.37
C GLN A 25 13.36 45.72 31.28
N ARG A 26 12.67 45.49 32.40
CA ARG A 26 11.41 44.76 32.54
C ARG A 26 10.42 45.16 31.44
N CYS A 27 9.98 44.20 30.65
CA CYS A 27 8.69 44.25 29.95
C CYS A 27 7.91 42.97 30.26
N GLY A 28 6.62 43.18 30.52
CA GLY A 28 5.74 42.28 31.24
C GLY A 28 5.53 40.91 30.61
N TRP A 29 5.42 39.93 31.49
CA TRP A 29 4.74 38.67 31.22
C TRP A 29 3.27 38.96 30.97
N GLN A 30 2.92 39.27 29.73
CA GLN A 30 1.54 39.17 29.28
C GLN A 30 1.26 37.71 28.97
N SER A 31 0.47 37.13 29.86
CA SER A 31 -0.24 35.87 29.68
C SER A 31 -0.96 35.86 28.33
N MET A 32 -0.43 35.12 27.37
CA MET A 32 -1.22 34.67 26.22
C MET A 32 -1.93 33.39 26.65
N HIS A 33 -3.10 33.56 27.27
CA HIS A 33 -4.15 32.55 27.16
C HIS A 33 -4.57 32.52 25.69
N THR A 34 -3.85 31.73 24.90
CA THR A 34 -4.27 31.41 23.53
C THR A 34 -5.41 30.41 23.66
N SER A 35 -6.62 30.94 23.69
CA SER A 35 -7.87 30.20 23.53
C SER A 35 -7.84 29.46 22.20
N ASN A 36 -7.32 28.24 22.18
CA ASN A 36 -7.55 27.27 21.10
C ASN A 36 -8.98 26.74 21.22
N ILE A 37 -9.97 27.60 20.99
CA ILE A 37 -11.28 27.19 20.48
C ILE A 37 -11.12 27.13 18.95
N LEU A 38 -10.26 26.22 18.51
CA LEU A 38 -10.41 25.65 17.18
C LEU A 38 -11.52 24.62 17.34
N LEU A 39 -12.70 25.02 16.86
CA LEU A 39 -13.71 24.11 16.33
C LEU A 39 -12.99 22.92 15.67
N GLN A 40 -12.80 21.84 16.43
CA GLN A 40 -12.77 20.51 15.87
C GLN A 40 -14.14 20.32 15.25
N ARG A 41 -14.27 20.82 14.01
CA ARG A 41 -15.22 20.31 13.05
C ARG A 41 -14.82 18.85 12.95
N GLN A 42 -15.45 18.03 13.78
CA GLN A 42 -15.53 16.62 13.55
C GLN A 42 -16.12 16.51 12.16
N VAL A 43 -15.25 16.38 11.16
CA VAL A 43 -15.62 15.75 9.91
C VAL A 43 -15.95 14.35 10.36
N SER A 44 -17.22 14.14 10.70
CA SER A 44 -17.82 12.83 10.82
C SER A 44 -17.44 12.14 9.51
N LYS A 45 -16.46 11.23 9.60
CA LYS A 45 -16.03 10.42 8.47
C LYS A 45 -17.30 9.72 8.01
N PRO A 46 -17.81 9.96 6.78
CA PRO A 46 -19.03 9.32 6.35
C PRO A 46 -18.78 7.82 6.43
N SER A 47 -19.50 7.15 7.32
CA SER A 47 -19.50 5.70 7.44
C SER A 47 -19.84 5.18 6.06
N THR A 48 -18.88 4.57 5.38
CA THR A 48 -19.14 3.91 4.09
C THR A 48 -20.33 3.00 4.30
N SER A 49 -21.43 3.37 3.66
CA SER A 49 -22.71 2.69 3.70
C SER A 49 -22.45 1.22 3.39
N SER A 50 -22.98 0.35 4.26
CA SER A 50 -22.60 -1.06 4.42
C SER A 50 -22.95 -1.92 3.21
N VAL A 51 -22.19 -1.78 2.12
CA VAL A 51 -22.21 -2.74 1.01
C VAL A 51 -21.37 -3.93 1.42
N LYS A 52 -22.01 -4.91 2.06
CA LYS A 52 -21.37 -6.18 2.38
C LYS A 52 -21.29 -7.02 1.10
N VAL A 53 -20.11 -7.05 0.50
CA VAL A 53 -19.84 -7.89 -0.67
C VAL A 53 -19.63 -9.32 -0.20
N TRP A 54 -20.49 -10.23 -0.65
CA TRP A 54 -20.38 -11.65 -0.35
C TRP A 54 -19.67 -12.35 -1.50
N PHE A 55 -18.43 -12.79 -1.26
CA PHE A 55 -17.73 -13.69 -2.15
C PHE A 55 -17.82 -15.11 -1.59
N ILE A 56 -18.53 -16.01 -2.27
CA ILE A 56 -18.61 -17.43 -1.91
C ILE A 56 -17.55 -18.18 -2.70
N PRO A 57 -16.43 -18.59 -2.08
CA PRO A 57 -15.46 -19.44 -2.77
C PRO A 57 -16.05 -20.83 -3.04
N ASN A 58 -15.59 -21.49 -4.09
CA ASN A 58 -15.86 -22.92 -4.27
C ASN A 58 -15.32 -23.70 -3.03
N PRO A 59 -16.14 -24.50 -2.34
CA PRO A 59 -15.74 -25.17 -1.11
C PRO A 59 -14.54 -26.11 -1.29
N PHE A 60 -14.43 -26.76 -2.45
CA PHE A 60 -13.29 -27.63 -2.76
C PHE A 60 -12.00 -26.83 -2.92
N LYS A 61 -12.06 -25.67 -3.59
CA LYS A 61 -10.90 -24.77 -3.69
C LYS A 61 -10.51 -24.20 -2.34
N TRP A 62 -11.49 -23.81 -1.52
CA TRP A 62 -11.22 -23.32 -0.17
C TRP A 62 -10.49 -24.39 0.67
N LEU A 63 -10.96 -25.63 0.62
CA LEU A 63 -10.33 -26.74 1.33
C LEU A 63 -8.93 -27.04 0.81
N HIS A 64 -8.75 -27.06 -0.51
CA HIS A 64 -7.43 -27.24 -1.13
C HIS A 64 -6.43 -26.16 -0.66
N ASN A 65 -6.82 -24.89 -0.73
CA ASN A 65 -5.98 -23.78 -0.26
C ASN A 65 -5.65 -23.93 1.24
N ARG A 66 -6.59 -24.44 2.05
CA ARG A 66 -6.34 -24.70 3.48
C ARG A 66 -5.32 -25.82 3.70
N MET A 67 -5.37 -26.89 2.90
CA MET A 67 -4.38 -27.97 2.95
C MET A 67 -2.99 -27.47 2.53
N GLU A 68 -2.90 -26.72 1.43
CA GLU A 68 -1.62 -26.13 0.98
C GLU A 68 -1.02 -25.19 2.03
N ILE A 69 -1.84 -24.34 2.67
CA ILE A 69 -1.37 -23.49 3.78
C ILE A 69 -0.88 -24.34 4.97
N ALA A 70 -1.54 -25.45 5.28
CA ALA A 70 -1.10 -26.35 6.35
C ALA A 70 0.25 -27.02 6.01
N VAL A 71 0.46 -27.42 4.76
CA VAL A 71 1.75 -27.95 4.27
C VAL A 71 2.82 -26.87 4.36
N LEU A 72 2.54 -25.64 3.89
CA LEU A 72 3.44 -24.49 3.99
C LEU A 72 3.90 -24.28 5.44
N GLN A 73 2.95 -24.27 6.39
CA GLN A 73 3.23 -24.09 7.81
C GLN A 73 4.05 -25.24 8.40
N LYS A 74 3.74 -26.48 8.03
CA LYS A 74 4.40 -27.65 8.61
C LYS A 74 5.82 -27.83 8.08
N GLU A 75 6.03 -27.62 6.78
CA GLU A 75 7.27 -28.03 6.11
C GLU A 75 8.24 -26.88 5.83
N TRP A 76 7.74 -25.67 5.54
CA TRP A 76 8.58 -24.59 5.02
C TRP A 76 8.65 -23.38 5.95
N ASP A 77 7.54 -23.01 6.61
CA ASP A 77 7.47 -21.81 7.45
C ASP A 77 6.49 -21.99 8.62
N PRO A 78 6.94 -22.59 9.75
CA PRO A 78 6.12 -22.74 10.96
C PRO A 78 5.63 -21.42 11.55
N SER A 79 6.27 -20.30 11.21
CA SER A 79 5.88 -18.97 11.67
C SER A 79 4.81 -18.31 10.80
N PHE A 80 4.47 -18.91 9.64
CA PHE A 80 3.51 -18.33 8.72
C PHE A 80 2.13 -18.22 9.35
N ASN A 81 1.60 -16.99 9.39
CA ASN A 81 0.26 -16.71 9.86
C ASN A 81 -0.60 -16.13 8.72
N LEU A 82 -1.69 -16.82 8.39
CA LEU A 82 -2.57 -16.44 7.30
C LEU A 82 -3.24 -15.06 7.50
N GLU A 83 -3.64 -14.74 8.73
CA GLU A 83 -4.31 -13.46 9.01
C GLU A 83 -3.31 -12.29 8.99
N ALA A 84 -2.10 -12.50 9.51
CA ALA A 84 -1.01 -11.53 9.36
C ALA A 84 -0.63 -11.33 7.89
N PHE A 85 -0.59 -12.41 7.10
CA PHE A 85 -0.38 -12.33 5.65
C PHE A 85 -1.48 -11.52 4.97
N LYS A 86 -2.76 -11.79 5.24
CA LYS A 86 -3.88 -11.02 4.67
C LYS A 86 -3.80 -9.54 5.03
N PHE A 87 -3.45 -9.22 6.28
CA PHE A 87 -3.25 -7.84 6.71
C PHE A 87 -2.12 -7.18 5.91
N GLY A 88 -0.95 -7.82 5.82
CA GLY A 88 0.18 -7.31 5.03
C GLY A 88 -0.15 -7.18 3.54
N ALA A 89 -0.86 -8.15 2.96
CA ALA A 89 -1.30 -8.12 1.58
C ALA A 89 -2.28 -6.96 1.32
N THR A 90 -3.17 -6.67 2.26
CA THR A 90 -4.08 -5.52 2.20
C THR A 90 -3.29 -4.22 2.15
N GLN A 91 -2.34 -4.03 3.08
CA GLN A 91 -1.48 -2.84 3.10
C GLN A 91 -0.68 -2.71 1.80
N ALA A 92 -0.03 -3.79 1.35
CA ALA A 92 0.76 -3.78 0.13
C ALA A 92 -0.07 -3.41 -1.11
N ILE A 93 -1.26 -4.01 -1.28
CA ILE A 93 -2.15 -3.69 -2.40
C ILE A 93 -2.59 -2.23 -2.33
N CYS A 94 -3.02 -1.74 -1.16
CA CYS A 94 -3.40 -0.33 -0.98
C CYS A 94 -2.26 0.62 -1.35
N THR A 95 -1.05 0.38 -0.84
CA THR A 95 0.15 1.18 -1.18
C THR A 95 0.45 1.16 -2.68
N VAL A 96 0.33 -0.01 -3.32
CA VAL A 96 0.54 -0.13 -4.76
C VAL A 96 -0.50 0.69 -5.53
N THR A 97 -1.78 0.64 -5.15
CA THR A 97 -2.82 1.45 -5.81
C THR A 97 -2.59 2.95 -5.63
N ASP A 98 -2.05 3.36 -4.49
CA ASP A 98 -1.75 4.77 -4.20
C ASP A 98 -0.58 5.26 -5.07
N LEU A 99 0.55 4.56 -5.04
CA LEU A 99 1.73 4.86 -5.86
C LEU A 99 1.41 4.84 -7.37
N MET A 100 0.55 3.92 -7.80
CA MET A 100 0.05 3.89 -9.18
C MET A 100 -0.75 5.15 -9.53
N SER A 101 -1.61 5.63 -8.63
CA SER A 101 -2.39 6.86 -8.85
C SER A 101 -1.49 8.10 -8.98
N GLN A 102 -0.40 8.13 -8.19
CA GLN A 102 0.58 9.21 -8.17
C GLN A 102 1.63 9.10 -9.30
N ARG A 103 1.61 8.00 -10.06
CA ARG A 103 2.58 7.65 -11.13
C ARG A 103 4.02 7.51 -10.62
N GLU A 104 4.20 7.17 -9.35
CA GLU A 104 5.50 6.97 -8.71
C GLU A 104 6.03 5.55 -8.95
N TRP A 105 6.33 5.24 -10.21
CA TRP A 105 6.73 3.89 -10.59
C TRP A 105 8.10 3.44 -10.05
N GLY A 106 8.90 4.37 -9.51
CA GLY A 106 10.19 4.08 -8.89
C GLY A 106 10.01 3.34 -7.55
N GLU A 107 9.07 3.82 -6.74
CA GLU A 107 8.77 3.30 -5.39
C GLU A 107 8.07 1.94 -5.40
N LEU A 108 7.52 1.53 -6.56
CA LEU A 108 7.00 0.18 -6.73
C LEU A 108 8.10 -0.89 -6.78
N ARG A 109 9.36 -0.50 -6.97
CA ARG A 109 10.49 -1.44 -6.95
C ARG A 109 10.66 -2.00 -5.53
N GLY A 110 10.77 -3.32 -5.42
CA GLY A 110 10.85 -4.01 -4.13
C GLY A 110 9.49 -4.53 -3.66
N LEU A 111 8.40 -3.79 -3.89
CA LEU A 111 7.04 -4.29 -3.68
C LEU A 111 6.59 -5.18 -4.84
N LEU A 112 6.83 -4.75 -6.07
CA LEU A 112 6.53 -5.47 -7.30
C LEU A 112 7.81 -5.88 -8.01
N THR A 113 7.73 -7.01 -8.72
CA THR A 113 8.76 -7.37 -9.70
C THR A 113 8.76 -6.39 -10.88
N GLN A 114 9.92 -6.18 -11.50
CA GLN A 114 10.05 -5.30 -12.67
C GLN A 114 9.08 -5.70 -13.80
N LYS A 115 8.93 -7.00 -14.04
CA LYS A 115 7.99 -7.55 -15.02
C LYS A 115 6.53 -7.17 -14.72
N ALA A 116 6.14 -7.10 -13.45
CA ALA A 116 4.80 -6.66 -13.06
C ALA A 116 4.62 -5.16 -13.31
N ILE A 117 5.62 -4.34 -12.96
CA ILE A 117 5.62 -2.89 -13.21
C ILE A 117 5.49 -2.59 -14.70
N ASP A 118 6.27 -3.27 -15.55
CA ASP A 118 6.25 -3.06 -17.00
C ASP A 118 4.86 -3.39 -17.60
N LYS A 119 4.22 -4.45 -17.11
CA LYS A 119 2.84 -4.80 -17.50
C LYS A 119 1.83 -3.73 -17.07
N LEU A 120 1.97 -3.17 -15.87
CA LEU A 120 1.08 -2.12 -15.37
C LEU A 120 1.22 -0.83 -16.19
N ARG A 121 2.44 -0.46 -16.57
CA ARG A 121 2.70 0.69 -17.44
C ARG A 121 2.15 0.49 -18.85
N ALA A 122 2.23 -0.73 -19.38
CA ALA A 122 1.70 -1.08 -20.69
C ALA A 122 0.15 -1.17 -20.72
N THR A 123 -0.48 -1.28 -19.54
CA THR A 123 -1.94 -1.35 -19.44
C THR A 123 -2.54 0.03 -19.76
N LYS A 124 -3.48 0.08 -20.69
CA LYS A 124 -4.25 1.30 -20.99
C LYS A 124 -5.35 1.46 -19.95
N TRP A 125 -5.20 2.42 -19.07
CA TRP A 125 -6.19 2.77 -18.06
C TRP A 125 -7.18 3.79 -18.63
N THR A 126 -8.48 3.61 -18.35
CA THR A 126 -9.45 4.68 -18.66
C THR A 126 -9.24 5.87 -17.70
N PHE A 127 -9.72 7.04 -18.09
CA PHE A 127 -9.68 8.23 -17.25
C PHE A 127 -10.34 7.98 -15.89
N ASP A 128 -11.54 7.39 -15.90
CA ASP A 128 -12.30 7.06 -14.68
C ASP A 128 -11.59 6.04 -13.80
N GLN A 129 -10.96 5.02 -14.39
CA GLN A 129 -10.18 4.07 -13.63
C GLN A 129 -9.04 4.80 -12.92
N THR A 130 -8.25 5.59 -13.65
CA THR A 130 -7.05 6.25 -13.11
C THR A 130 -7.35 7.14 -11.91
N HIS A 131 -8.47 7.89 -11.94
CA HIS A 131 -8.88 8.78 -10.83
C HIS A 131 -9.44 8.03 -9.62
N ASN A 132 -9.93 6.81 -9.82
CA ASN A 132 -10.56 6.00 -8.77
C ASN A 132 -9.72 4.77 -8.38
N LEU A 133 -8.47 4.67 -8.83
CA LEU A 133 -7.58 3.53 -8.51
C LEU A 133 -7.28 3.44 -7.01
N THR A 134 -7.05 4.58 -6.35
CA THR A 134 -6.60 4.58 -4.97
C THR A 134 -7.61 3.90 -4.07
N LEU A 135 -7.15 2.89 -3.33
CA LEU A 135 -7.96 2.18 -2.36
C LEU A 135 -7.29 2.29 -0.99
N SER A 136 -8.00 2.88 -0.03
CA SER A 136 -7.55 2.97 1.35
C SER A 136 -7.93 1.69 2.13
N PRO A 137 -7.14 1.24 3.11
CA PRO A 137 -7.42 0.03 3.88
C PRO A 137 -8.79 0.02 4.55
N GLU A 138 -9.33 1.18 4.96
CA GLU A 138 -10.66 1.30 5.56
C GLU A 138 -11.81 1.01 4.58
N ASN A 139 -11.58 1.14 3.28
CA ASN A 139 -12.59 0.95 2.24
C ASN A 139 -12.60 -0.49 1.71
N VAL A 140 -11.71 -1.33 2.22
CA VAL A 140 -11.60 -2.75 1.87
C VAL A 140 -12.75 -3.51 2.50
N GLN A 141 -13.57 -4.13 1.67
CA GLN A 141 -14.74 -4.91 2.09
C GLN A 141 -14.38 -6.37 2.33
N ALA A 142 -13.47 -6.93 1.51
CA ALA A 142 -13.06 -8.32 1.64
C ALA A 142 -11.66 -8.57 1.05
N ILE A 143 -10.96 -9.53 1.65
CA ILE A 143 -9.74 -10.13 1.09
C ILE A 143 -9.95 -11.65 1.01
N VAL A 144 -9.69 -12.21 -0.17
CA VAL A 144 -9.95 -13.61 -0.48
C VAL A 144 -8.70 -14.25 -1.06
N ILE A 145 -8.29 -15.38 -0.48
CA ILE A 145 -7.27 -16.25 -1.07
C ILE A 145 -7.92 -17.09 -2.16
N LYS A 146 -7.51 -16.86 -3.40
CA LYS A 146 -8.03 -17.55 -4.58
C LYS A 146 -7.34 -18.89 -4.81
N ASP A 147 -6.03 -18.91 -4.67
CA ASP A 147 -5.19 -20.08 -4.97
C ASP A 147 -3.91 -20.00 -4.13
N VAL A 148 -3.39 -21.17 -3.74
CA VAL A 148 -2.09 -21.31 -3.06
C VAL A 148 -1.32 -22.39 -3.79
N LYS A 149 -0.09 -22.09 -4.22
CA LYS A 149 0.75 -23.03 -4.97
C LYS A 149 2.10 -23.16 -4.30
N LEU A 150 2.40 -24.37 -3.89
CA LEU A 150 3.71 -24.77 -3.42
C LEU A 150 4.41 -25.52 -4.56
N GLN A 151 5.60 -25.06 -4.94
CA GLN A 151 6.44 -25.69 -5.95
C GLN A 151 7.81 -26.01 -5.36
N SER A 152 8.19 -27.28 -5.38
CA SER A 152 9.55 -27.72 -5.05
C SER A 152 10.20 -28.23 -6.32
N ILE A 153 11.29 -27.59 -6.74
CA ILE A 153 12.07 -27.97 -7.92
C ILE A 153 13.50 -28.19 -7.46
N VAL A 154 13.91 -29.46 -7.35
CA VAL A 154 15.19 -29.84 -6.73
C VAL A 154 15.23 -29.24 -5.31
N ASP A 155 16.19 -28.37 -5.01
CA ASP A 155 16.35 -27.72 -3.71
C ASP A 155 15.64 -26.35 -3.64
N GLN A 156 14.97 -25.94 -4.72
CA GLN A 156 14.29 -24.65 -4.77
C GLN A 156 12.84 -24.78 -4.37
N LYS A 157 12.41 -23.97 -3.40
CA LYS A 157 11.04 -23.95 -2.89
C LYS A 157 10.40 -22.60 -3.16
N TYR A 158 9.27 -22.60 -3.85
CA TYR A 158 8.53 -21.40 -4.21
C TYR A 158 7.08 -21.50 -3.73
N CYS A 159 6.60 -20.42 -3.14
CA CYS A 159 5.21 -20.28 -2.72
C CYS A 159 4.59 -19.11 -3.48
N ASP A 160 3.50 -19.38 -4.20
CA ASP A 160 2.64 -18.36 -4.80
C ASP A 160 1.29 -18.35 -4.09
N ILE A 161 0.82 -17.16 -3.69
CA ILE A 161 -0.51 -16.95 -3.13
C ILE A 161 -1.25 -15.92 -3.99
N ASP A 162 -2.35 -16.37 -4.61
CA ASP A 162 -3.24 -15.52 -5.37
C ASP A 162 -4.29 -14.90 -4.45
N VAL A 163 -4.34 -13.56 -4.43
CA VAL A 163 -5.21 -12.76 -3.57
C VAL A 163 -6.16 -11.94 -4.45
N LEU A 164 -7.44 -11.98 -4.12
CA LEU A 164 -8.45 -11.04 -4.60
C LEU A 164 -8.81 -10.09 -3.45
N LEU A 165 -8.59 -8.81 -3.65
CA LEU A 165 -8.96 -7.76 -2.72
C LEU A 165 -10.12 -6.97 -3.32
N ILE A 166 -11.17 -6.80 -2.53
CA ILE A 166 -12.41 -6.15 -2.94
C ILE A 166 -12.59 -4.89 -2.08
N GLY A 167 -12.66 -3.75 -2.72
CA GLY A 167 -12.89 -2.45 -2.08
C GLY A 167 -14.10 -1.74 -2.67
N ALA A 168 -14.78 -0.93 -1.87
CA ALA A 168 -15.88 -0.09 -2.31
C ALA A 168 -15.53 1.38 -2.07
N ARG A 169 -15.76 2.23 -3.06
CA ARG A 169 -15.44 3.66 -3.00
C ARG A 169 -16.54 4.49 -3.65
N GLU A 170 -16.76 5.70 -3.16
CA GLU A 170 -17.59 6.68 -3.87
C GLU A 170 -16.82 7.28 -5.07
N PRO A 171 -17.43 7.36 -6.26
CA PRO A 171 -16.77 7.91 -7.44
C PRO A 171 -16.51 9.40 -7.27
N TYR A 172 -15.44 9.88 -7.89
CA TYR A 172 -15.09 11.30 -7.88
C TYR A 172 -16.15 12.21 -8.55
N SER A 173 -16.86 11.72 -9.57
CA SER A 173 -17.89 12.48 -10.29
C SER A 173 -19.25 12.41 -9.58
N VAL A 174 -19.79 13.58 -9.25
CA VAL A 174 -20.92 13.85 -8.34
C VAL A 174 -22.29 13.37 -8.85
N ASP A 175 -22.43 13.03 -10.13
CA ASP A 175 -23.76 12.85 -10.74
C ASP A 175 -24.43 11.49 -10.46
N LYS A 176 -23.79 10.58 -9.72
CA LYS A 176 -24.40 9.30 -9.36
C LYS A 176 -24.07 8.90 -7.92
N HIS A 177 -25.10 8.74 -7.10
CA HIS A 177 -25.07 7.97 -5.85
C HIS A 177 -24.79 6.46 -6.10
N SER A 178 -23.76 6.15 -6.87
CA SER A 178 -23.37 4.78 -7.21
C SER A 178 -22.00 4.51 -6.63
N LEU A 179 -21.89 3.53 -5.74
CA LEU A 179 -20.61 3.08 -5.22
C LEU A 179 -19.85 2.35 -6.32
N VAL A 180 -18.56 2.61 -6.47
CA VAL A 180 -17.68 1.86 -7.35
C VAL A 180 -17.08 0.70 -6.55
N LEU A 181 -17.32 -0.51 -7.05
CA LEU A 181 -16.65 -1.72 -6.59
C LEU A 181 -15.36 -1.91 -7.39
N LEU A 182 -14.26 -2.01 -6.66
CA LEU A 182 -12.92 -2.25 -7.18
C LEU A 182 -12.47 -3.65 -6.78
N GLU A 183 -12.09 -4.45 -7.77
CA GLU A 183 -11.53 -5.79 -7.54
C GLU A 183 -10.08 -5.83 -7.99
N TYR A 184 -9.16 -5.95 -7.05
CA TYR A 184 -7.72 -6.08 -7.30
C TYR A 184 -7.28 -7.53 -7.19
N PHE A 185 -6.62 -8.02 -8.23
CA PHE A 185 -5.95 -9.31 -8.22
C PHE A 185 -4.45 -9.11 -8.03
N ALA A 186 -3.87 -9.78 -7.04
CA ALA A 186 -2.44 -9.78 -6.79
C ALA A 186 -1.92 -11.21 -6.57
N ARG A 187 -0.81 -11.56 -7.22
CA ARG A 187 -0.04 -12.77 -6.92
C ARG A 187 1.15 -12.39 -6.07
N PHE A 188 1.16 -12.87 -4.84
CA PHE A 188 2.29 -12.80 -3.94
C PHE A 188 3.18 -14.01 -4.17
N HIS A 189 4.48 -13.79 -4.22
CA HIS A 189 5.49 -14.81 -4.42
C HIS A 189 6.50 -14.72 -3.27
N ARG A 190 6.95 -15.88 -2.79
CA ARG A 190 8.03 -16.00 -1.82
C ARG A 190 8.91 -17.19 -2.16
N ASN A 191 10.22 -16.97 -2.08
CA ASN A 191 11.22 -18.01 -2.27
C ASN A 191 11.71 -18.50 -0.90
N TYR A 192 11.49 -19.78 -0.63
CA TYR A 192 11.85 -20.49 0.61
C TYR A 192 13.11 -21.37 0.45
N SER A 193 13.86 -21.21 -0.64
CA SER A 193 15.11 -21.93 -0.87
C SER A 193 16.17 -21.53 0.16
N GLU A 194 17.06 -22.47 0.49
CA GLU A 194 18.11 -22.24 1.49
C GLU A 194 19.04 -21.09 1.09
N GLY A 195 19.49 -20.31 2.08
CA GLY A 195 20.40 -19.18 1.88
C GLY A 195 19.75 -17.92 1.28
N ARG A 196 18.43 -17.89 1.07
CA ARG A 196 17.68 -16.69 0.67
C ARG A 196 16.88 -16.15 1.85
N LEU A 197 16.83 -14.82 1.98
CA LEU A 197 15.86 -14.17 2.87
C LEU A 197 14.49 -14.24 2.22
N PRO A 198 13.51 -14.92 2.84
CA PRO A 198 12.22 -15.12 2.23
C PRO A 198 11.39 -13.84 2.40
N GLU A 199 11.45 -12.95 1.42
CA GLU A 199 10.62 -11.73 1.33
C GLU A 199 9.41 -11.99 0.42
N TRP A 200 8.27 -11.37 0.75
CA TRP A 200 7.09 -11.41 -0.12
C TRP A 200 7.21 -10.36 -1.21
N THR A 201 6.97 -10.73 -2.46
CA THR A 201 6.96 -9.79 -3.60
C THR A 201 5.77 -10.04 -4.50
N ILE A 202 5.20 -8.98 -5.07
CA ILE A 202 4.07 -9.08 -6.00
C ILE A 202 4.59 -9.34 -7.43
N THR A 203 4.27 -10.50 -7.99
CA THR A 203 4.67 -10.90 -9.36
C THR A 203 3.61 -10.62 -10.41
N VAL A 204 2.35 -10.49 -9.99
CA VAL A 204 1.22 -10.12 -10.83
C VAL A 204 0.34 -9.15 -10.06
N PHE A 205 -0.04 -8.05 -10.69
CA PHE A 205 -1.01 -7.10 -10.14
C PHE A 205 -1.95 -6.63 -11.25
N LYS A 206 -3.26 -6.62 -11.01
CA LYS A 206 -4.28 -6.23 -12.00
C LYS A 206 -5.52 -5.66 -11.32
N LEU A 207 -6.15 -4.66 -11.94
CA LEU A 207 -7.54 -4.31 -11.68
C LEU A 207 -8.42 -5.25 -12.52
N GLN A 208 -9.19 -6.13 -11.86
CA GLN A 208 -10.01 -7.15 -12.50
C GLN A 208 -11.39 -6.61 -12.89
N SER A 209 -11.99 -5.77 -12.04
CA SER A 209 -13.34 -5.26 -12.25
C SER A 209 -13.48 -3.85 -11.69
N PHE A 210 -14.23 -3.02 -12.42
CA PHE A 210 -14.66 -1.68 -12.03
C PHE A 210 -16.16 -1.60 -12.30
N GLN A 211 -16.98 -1.73 -11.26
CA GLN A 211 -18.44 -1.77 -11.41
C GLN A 211 -19.10 -0.68 -10.57
N ALA A 212 -19.99 0.10 -11.17
CA ALA A 212 -20.88 0.99 -10.43
C ALA A 212 -22.03 0.17 -9.82
N ALA A 213 -22.00 -0.04 -8.51
CA ALA A 213 -23.10 -0.59 -7.73
C ALA A 213 -24.09 0.53 -7.39
N PRO A 214 -25.40 0.37 -7.66
CA PRO A 214 -26.40 1.33 -7.22
C PRO A 214 -26.47 1.37 -5.68
N GLN A 215 -26.44 2.56 -5.06
CA GLN A 215 -26.74 2.64 -3.64
C GLN A 215 -28.21 2.28 -3.41
N ARG A 216 -28.46 1.25 -2.59
CA ARG A 216 -29.81 1.03 -2.05
C ARG A 216 -30.10 2.14 -1.05
N THR A 217 -30.93 3.10 -1.45
CA THR A 217 -31.57 4.04 -0.53
C THR A 217 -32.37 3.26 0.50
N ARG A 218 -32.02 3.40 1.79
CA ARG A 218 -32.87 2.97 2.89
C ARG A 218 -34.01 3.99 2.99
N THR A 219 -35.18 3.63 2.45
CA THR A 219 -36.47 4.28 2.72
C THR A 219 -36.99 3.90 4.09
#